data_AF-A0ABF7QNL3-F1
#
_entry.id   AF-A0ABF7QNL3-F1
#
_cell.length_a   1.000
_cell.length_b   1.000
_cell.length_c   1.000
_cell.angle_alpha   90.00
_cell.angle_beta   90.00
_cell.angle_gamma   90.00
#
_symmetry.space_group_name_H-M   'P 1'
#
loop_
_entity.id
_entity.type
_entity.pdbx_description
1 polymer ?
#
loop_
_entity_poly.entity_id
_entity_poly.type
_entity_poly.pdbx_seq_one_letter_code
_entity_poly.pdbx_strand_id
1 'polypeptide(L)' 'MIRDFAHIHIIPTYRGGDPAPTGYLEWHEWARVQLRAGLRQSKCPKCGRYKFPQELSGEHVRGGPICNECFMKGGDE' A
#
# COMPACT_ATOMS: atom_id res chain seq x y z
N MET A 1 -20.61 -22.06 -29.33
CA MET A 1 -21.06 -21.87 -27.94
C MET A 1 -20.10 -20.90 -27.28
N ILE A 2 -20.52 -19.66 -27.04
CA ILE A 2 -19.76 -18.71 -26.23
C ILE A 2 -20.05 -19.08 -24.78
N ARG A 3 -19.02 -19.45 -24.03
CA ARG A 3 -19.13 -19.74 -22.60
C ARG A 3 -18.84 -18.43 -21.86
N ASP A 4 -19.88 -17.82 -21.31
CA ASP A 4 -19.74 -16.70 -20.40
C ASP A 4 -19.17 -17.22 -19.08
N PHE A 5 -17.89 -16.94 -18.84
CA PHE A 5 -17.25 -17.27 -17.58
C PHE A 5 -17.34 -16.07 -16.64
N ALA A 6 -18.06 -16.24 -15.53
CA ALA A 6 -18.01 -15.28 -14.43
C ALA A 6 -16.68 -15.45 -13.68
N HIS A 7 -15.90 -14.37 -13.58
CA HIS A 7 -14.71 -14.33 -12.74
C HIS A 7 -15.06 -13.75 -11.37
N ILE A 8 -15.03 -14.58 -10.33
CA ILE A 8 -15.34 -14.18 -8.95
C ILE A 8 -14.02 -14.00 -8.19
N HIS A 9 -13.73 -12.77 -7.76
CA HIS A 9 -12.62 -12.48 -6.85
C HIS A 9 -13.10 -12.53 -5.40
N ILE A 10 -12.45 -13.36 -4.58
CA ILE A 10 -12.67 -13.41 -3.14
C ILE A 10 -11.61 -12.53 -2.49
N ILE A 11 -12.02 -11.42 -1.88
CA ILE A 11 -11.12 -10.48 -1.19
C ILE A 11 -11.18 -10.75 0.32
N PRO A 12 -10.04 -10.85 1.03
CA PRO A 12 -10.04 -11.07 2.46
C PRO A 12 -10.55 -9.85 3.22
N THR A 13 -11.02 -10.08 4.44
CA THR A 13 -11.40 -9.00 5.36
C THR A 13 -10.17 -8.40 6.03
N TYR A 14 -9.93 -7.11 5.82
CA TYR A 14 -8.82 -6.38 6.44
C TYR A 14 -9.20 -5.71 7.75
N ARG A 15 -8.18 -5.46 8.58
CA ARG A 15 -8.23 -4.64 9.80
C ARG A 15 -7.27 -3.46 9.68
N GLY A 16 -7.54 -2.42 10.48
CA GLY A 16 -6.62 -1.30 10.63
C GLY A 16 -5.29 -1.78 11.20
N GLY A 17 -4.17 -1.41 10.57
CA GLY A 17 -2.83 -1.84 10.95
C GLY A 17 -2.28 -3.02 10.15
N ASP A 18 -3.11 -3.76 9.41
CA ASP A 18 -2.66 -4.91 8.63
C ASP A 18 -1.60 -4.52 7.58
N PRO A 19 -0.63 -5.41 7.27
CA PRO A 19 0.35 -5.17 6.23
C PRO A 19 -0.32 -5.00 4.85
N ALA A 20 0.29 -4.19 3.99
CA ALA A 20 -0.25 -3.92 2.66
C ALA A 20 -0.25 -5.20 1.79
N PRO A 21 -1.36 -5.52 1.10
CA PRO A 21 -1.41 -6.63 0.15
C PRO A 21 -0.71 -6.25 -1.16
N THR A 22 -0.42 -7.27 -2.00
CA THR A 22 0.25 -7.09 -3.30
C THR A 22 -0.71 -6.89 -4.48
N GLY A 23 -1.96 -7.32 -4.36
CA GLY A 23 -2.97 -7.22 -5.41
C GLY A 23 -3.65 -5.85 -5.47
N TYR A 24 -4.03 -5.41 -6.68
CA TYR A 24 -4.60 -4.07 -6.88
C TYR A 24 -5.97 -3.91 -6.22
N LEU A 25 -6.89 -4.85 -6.46
CA LEU A 25 -8.24 -4.80 -5.89
C LEU A 25 -8.19 -4.94 -4.36
N GLU A 26 -7.31 -5.81 -3.89
CA GLU A 26 -6.99 -6.04 -2.48
C GLU A 26 -6.48 -4.77 -1.81
N TRP A 27 -5.54 -4.06 -2.45
CA TRP A 27 -4.98 -2.82 -1.93
C TRP A 27 -6.06 -1.74 -1.80
N HIS A 28 -6.99 -1.65 -2.75
CA HIS A 28 -8.10 -0.68 -2.69
C HIS A 28 -9.09 -0.95 -1.56
N GLU A 29 -9.41 -2.21 -1.26
CA GLU A 29 -10.23 -2.56 -0.09
C GLU A 29 -9.47 -2.33 1.22
N TRP A 30 -8.21 -2.77 1.27
CA TRP A 30 -7.33 -2.57 2.43
C TRP A 30 -7.15 -1.08 2.77
N ALA A 31 -6.84 -0.23 1.77
CA ALA A 31 -6.62 1.20 1.95
C ALA A 31 -7.86 1.90 2.52
N ARG A 32 -9.07 1.47 2.11
CA ARG A 32 -10.32 1.99 2.68
C ARG A 32 -10.46 1.64 4.15
N VAL A 33 -10.07 0.43 4.56
CA VAL A 33 -10.06 0.02 5.98
C VAL A 33 -9.03 0.84 6.78
N GLN A 34 -7.83 1.04 6.25
CA GLN A 34 -6.79 1.84 6.92
C GLN A 34 -7.26 3.29 7.16
N LEU A 35 -7.88 3.91 6.15
CA LEU A 35 -8.43 5.27 6.27
C LEU A 35 -9.55 5.34 7.32
N ARG A 36 -10.41 4.33 7.38
CA ARG A 36 -11.49 4.21 8.39
C ARG A 36 -10.93 4.00 9.80
N ALA A 37 -9.78 3.33 9.92
CA ALA A 37 -9.03 3.19 11.16
C ALA A 37 -8.25 4.46 11.56
N GLY A 38 -8.35 5.54 10.78
CA GLY A 38 -7.69 6.82 11.08
C GLY A 38 -6.26 6.94 10.57
N LEU A 39 -5.72 5.92 9.89
CA LEU A 39 -4.40 5.98 9.30
C LEU A 39 -4.41 6.88 8.07
N ARG A 40 -3.32 7.62 7.88
CA ARG A 40 -3.17 8.58 6.78
C ARG A 40 -1.91 8.28 5.99
N GLN A 41 -2.01 8.47 4.69
CA GLN A 41 -0.87 8.35 3.80
C GLN A 41 0.05 9.56 3.96
N SER A 42 1.36 9.32 3.87
CA SER A 42 2.37 10.37 3.73
C SER A 42 3.18 10.15 2.47
N LYS A 43 3.69 11.24 1.92
CA LYS A 43 4.51 11.21 0.71
C LYS A 43 5.92 10.72 1.04
N CYS A 44 6.37 9.67 0.36
CA CYS A 44 7.78 9.27 0.39
C CYS A 44 8.62 10.35 -0.32
N PRO A 45 9.63 10.94 0.32
CA PRO A 45 10.45 12.01 -0.27
C PRO A 45 11.34 11.51 -1.42
N LYS A 46 11.62 10.20 -1.52
CA LYS A 46 12.50 9.62 -2.54
C LYS A 46 11.79 9.32 -3.86
N CYS A 47 10.65 8.61 -3.82
CA CYS A 47 9.88 8.29 -5.03
C CYS A 47 8.64 9.17 -5.26
N GLY A 48 8.31 10.05 -4.31
CA GLY A 48 7.17 10.95 -4.40
C GLY A 48 5.79 10.27 -4.27
N ARG A 49 5.72 8.95 -4.09
CA ARG A 49 4.46 8.20 -3.93
C ARG A 49 3.90 8.36 -2.52
N TYR A 50 2.58 8.41 -2.43
CA TYR A 50 1.87 8.35 -1.15
C TYR A 50 1.76 6.92 -0.67
N LYS A 51 2.10 6.71 0.60
CA LYS A 51 2.21 5.40 1.23
C LYS A 51 1.60 5.45 2.62
N PHE A 52 0.91 4.39 3.04
CA PHE A 52 0.45 4.28 4.43
C PHE A 52 1.60 3.97 5.39
N PRO A 53 1.44 4.20 6.71
CA PRO A 53 2.49 3.94 7.69
C PRO A 53 3.08 2.52 7.62
N GLN A 54 2.27 1.52 7.27
CA GLN A 54 2.68 0.12 7.13
C GLN A 54 3.61 -0.11 5.91
N GLU A 55 3.56 0.77 4.93
CA GLU A 55 4.41 0.72 3.72
C GLU A 55 5.66 1.60 3.86
N LEU A 56 5.77 2.37 4.95
CA LEU A 56 6.91 3.21 5.26
C LEU A 56 7.93 2.43 6.09
N SER A 57 9.19 2.76 5.89
CA SER A 57 10.25 2.31 6.79
C SER A 57 10.40 3.28 7.96
N GLY A 58 11.11 2.86 9.01
CA GLY A 58 11.51 3.75 10.10
C GLY A 58 12.60 4.75 9.71
N GLU A 59 13.18 4.62 8.51
CA GLU A 59 14.26 5.47 8.04
C GLU A 59 13.74 6.81 7.51
N HIS A 60 14.44 7.88 7.88
CA HIS A 60 14.07 9.25 7.53
C HIS A 60 15.16 9.90 6.69
N VAL A 61 14.74 10.60 5.64
CA VAL A 61 15.60 11.53 4.90
C VAL A 61 15.04 12.93 5.05
N ARG A 62 15.75 13.93 4.52
CA ARG A 62 15.22 15.31 4.47
C ARG A 62 13.85 15.31 3.80
N GLY A 63 12.80 15.63 4.56
CA GLY A 63 11.42 15.67 4.07
C GLY A 63 10.50 14.56 4.58
N GLY A 64 10.99 13.56 5.33
CA GLY A 64 10.13 12.58 6.02
C GLY A 64 10.59 11.11 5.90
N PRO A 65 9.74 10.16 6.33
CA PRO A 65 10.02 8.74 6.23
C PRO A 65 10.02 8.25 4.78
N ILE A 66 10.94 7.35 4.44
CA ILE A 66 11.00 6.72 3.11
C ILE A 66 10.13 5.45 3.08
N CYS A 67 9.69 5.02 1.89
CA CYS A 67 8.96 3.76 1.78
C CYS A 67 9.88 2.54 1.81
N ASN A 68 9.35 1.39 2.21
CA ASN A 68 10.09 0.12 2.30
C ASN A 68 10.77 -0.25 0.97
N GLU A 69 10.09 -0.01 -0.15
CA GLU A 69 10.67 -0.24 -1.49
C GLU A 69 11.90 0.64 -1.75
N CYS A 70 11.83 1.93 -1.43
CA CYS A 70 12.93 2.88 -1.60
C CYS A 70 14.09 2.65 -0.64
N PHE A 71 13.80 2.09 0.54
CA PHE A 71 14.80 1.66 1.52
C PHE A 71 15.56 0.42 1.01
N MET A 72 14.83 -0.63 0.61
CA MET A 72 15.44 -1.89 0.17
C MET A 72 16.19 -1.78 -1.17
N LYS A 73 15.73 -0.93 -2.10
CA LYS A 73 16.34 -0.82 -3.44
C LYS A 73 17.61 0.02 -3.49
N GLY A 74 18.09 0.60 -2.40
CA GLY A 74 19.31 1.42 -2.41
C GLY A 74 19.19 2.77 -3.11
N GLY A 75 18.25 2.96 -4.05
CA GLY A 75 18.08 4.21 -4.80
C GLY A 75 18.95 4.24 -6.04
N ASP A 76 18.29 4.46 -7.17
CA ASP A 76 18.61 5.41 -8.24
C ASP A 76 17.82 4.96 -9.48
N GLU A 77 16.89 5.82 -9.92
CA GLU A 77 16.52 5.95 -11.33
C GLU A 77 16.36 7.45 -11.62
#